data_AF-A0A8K0N745-F1
#
_entry.id   AF-A0A8K0N745-F1
#
_cell.length_a   1.000
_cell.length_b   1.000
_cell.length_c   1.000
_cell.angle_alpha   90.00
_cell.angle_beta   90.00
_cell.angle_gamma   90.00
#
_symmetry.space_group_name_H-M   'P 1'
#
loop_
_entity.id
_entity.type
_entity.pdbx_description
1 polymer ?
#
loop_
_entity_poly.entity_id
_entity_poly.type
_entity_poly.pdbx_seq_one_letter_code
_entity_poly.pdbx_strand_id
1 'polypeptide(L)'
;MGGEGMRRRKKRNERYLSFSARLPDDVKGVFAQSVCMVKLSSDPYDDFKKSIMEMVRTVGIRSWEEMEELVYCFVVLNSPDVHGVIMDAFLSVCSYHQSYLD
;
A
#
# COMPACT_ATOMS: atom_id res chain seq x y z
N MET A 1 -18.20 6.25 -42.48
CA MET A 1 -17.65 7.27 -41.56
C MET A 1 -17.39 6.59 -40.23
N GLY A 2 -16.12 6.43 -39.87
CA GLY A 2 -15.67 5.76 -38.65
C GLY A 2 -15.11 6.76 -37.64
N GLY A 3 -15.33 6.45 -36.37
CA GLY A 3 -14.96 7.19 -35.16
C GLY A 3 -16.00 6.80 -34.12
N GLU A 4 -15.70 6.30 -32.93
CA GLU A 4 -14.67 6.69 -31.96
C GLU A 4 -14.26 5.41 -31.18
N GLY A 5 -13.01 5.15 -30.82
CA GLY A 5 -12.12 6.07 -30.12
C GLY A 5 -12.07 5.71 -28.63
N MET A 6 -11.27 4.68 -28.32
CA MET A 6 -10.58 4.41 -27.04
C MET A 6 -11.17 4.97 -25.73
N ARG A 7 -11.79 4.11 -24.90
CA ARG A 7 -11.96 4.36 -23.45
C ARG A 7 -11.75 3.08 -22.62
N ARG A 8 -10.50 2.60 -22.54
CA ARG A 8 -10.14 1.49 -21.62
C ARG A 8 -8.94 1.78 -20.71
N ARG A 9 -8.65 3.05 -20.41
CA ARG A 9 -7.53 3.45 -19.52
C ARG A 9 -7.86 4.60 -18.53
N LYS A 10 -9.07 4.64 -17.96
CA LYS A 10 -9.46 5.66 -16.94
C LYS A 10 -9.69 5.14 -15.52
N LYS A 11 -9.85 3.83 -15.31
CA LYS A 11 -10.20 3.27 -13.99
C LYS A 11 -9.11 3.41 -12.92
N ARG A 12 -7.83 3.51 -13.31
CA ARG A 12 -6.71 3.51 -12.35
C ARG A 12 -6.61 4.82 -11.57
N ASN A 13 -7.09 5.94 -12.13
CA ASN A 13 -7.02 7.27 -11.52
C ASN A 13 -8.24 7.58 -10.62
N GLU A 14 -9.40 6.95 -10.83
CA GLU A 14 -10.60 7.21 -10.02
C GLU A 14 -10.51 6.66 -8.59
N ARG A 15 -9.73 5.58 -8.37
CA ARG A 15 -9.57 5.01 -7.03
C ARG A 15 -8.63 5.83 -6.14
N TYR A 16 -7.77 6.65 -6.73
CA TYR A 16 -6.90 7.53 -5.98
C TYR A 16 -7.55 8.90 -5.86
N LEU A 17 -7.77 9.35 -4.64
CA LEU A 17 -8.22 10.71 -4.39
C LEU A 17 -7.07 11.66 -4.72
N SER A 18 -7.39 12.89 -5.11
CA SER A 18 -6.39 13.95 -5.31
C SER A 18 -5.78 14.46 -3.99
N PHE A 19 -5.96 13.72 -2.90
CA PHE A 19 -5.39 14.01 -1.60
C PHE A 19 -4.15 13.15 -1.38
N SER A 20 -3.08 13.81 -0.99
CA SER A 20 -1.86 13.16 -0.52
C SER A 20 -1.70 13.36 0.97
N ALA A 21 -1.07 12.38 1.61
CA ALA A 21 -0.68 12.46 3.01
C ALA A 21 0.84 12.44 3.11
N ARG A 22 1.36 13.18 4.09
CA ARG A 22 2.76 13.07 4.53
C ARG A 22 2.83 12.09 5.68
N LEU A 23 3.94 11.37 5.72
CA LEU A 23 4.25 10.50 6.85
C LEU A 23 4.72 11.33 8.06
N PRO A 24 4.57 10.79 9.28
CA PRO A 24 5.18 11.38 10.47
C PRO A 24 6.69 11.61 10.31
N ASP A 25 7.21 12.62 11.00
CA ASP A 25 8.64 12.99 10.94
C ASP A 25 9.56 11.91 11.55
N ASP A 26 9.01 11.00 12.36
CA ASP A 26 9.76 9.91 12.98
C ASP A 26 9.88 8.67 12.09
N VAL A 27 9.26 8.67 10.90
CA VAL A 27 9.40 7.60 9.92
C VAL A 27 10.83 7.53 9.38
N LYS A 28 11.37 6.32 9.33
CA LYS A 28 12.79 6.08 9.00
C LYS A 28 13.02 5.52 7.60
N GLY A 29 14.30 5.52 7.22
CA GLY A 29 14.81 4.80 6.06
C GLY A 29 14.20 5.26 4.74
N VAL A 30 13.88 4.29 3.89
CA VAL A 30 13.37 4.51 2.52
C VAL A 30 12.01 5.23 2.48
N PHE A 31 11.30 5.34 3.61
CA PHE A 31 9.98 5.97 3.68
C PHE A 31 9.99 7.43 4.17
N ALA A 32 11.07 7.91 4.80
CA ALA A 32 11.11 9.19 5.51
C ALA A 32 10.69 10.43 4.67
N GLN A 33 10.81 10.38 3.35
CA GLN A 33 10.44 11.47 2.44
C GLN A 33 9.33 11.09 1.45
N SER A 34 8.61 9.99 1.72
CA SER A 34 7.56 9.50 0.84
C SER A 34 6.29 10.35 0.94
N VAL A 35 5.63 10.52 -0.21
CA VAL A 35 4.29 11.11 -0.30
C VAL A 35 3.30 10.00 -0.60
N CYS A 36 2.33 9.81 0.28
CA CYS A 36 1.35 8.75 0.17
C CYS A 36 0.09 9.26 -0.53
N MET A 37 -0.48 8.47 -1.43
CA MET A 37 -1.74 8.80 -2.09
C MET A 37 -2.91 8.12 -1.37
N VAL A 38 -4.00 8.86 -1.16
CA VAL A 38 -5.21 8.28 -0.57
C VAL A 38 -5.98 7.51 -1.62
N LYS A 39 -6.46 6.34 -1.23
CA LYS A 39 -7.23 5.44 -2.07
C LYS A 39 -8.61 5.19 -1.48
N LEU A 40 -9.64 5.35 -2.30
CA LEU A 40 -10.98 4.87 -1.95
C LEU A 40 -11.03 3.36 -2.20
N SER A 41 -11.32 2.60 -1.15
CA SER A 41 -11.36 1.14 -1.19
C SER A 41 -12.75 0.61 -0.90
N SER A 42 -13.19 -0.35 -1.72
CA SER A 42 -14.38 -1.19 -1.46
C SER A 42 -14.03 -2.54 -0.85
N ASP A 43 -12.74 -2.91 -0.86
CA ASP A 43 -12.19 -4.14 -0.27
C ASP A 43 -10.83 -3.79 0.37
N PRO A 44 -10.85 -3.26 1.61
CA PRO A 44 -9.64 -2.77 2.26
C PRO A 44 -8.59 -3.86 2.45
N TYR A 45 -9.00 -5.11 2.73
CA TYR A 45 -8.08 -6.21 2.95
C TYR A 45 -7.24 -6.51 1.70
N ASP A 46 -7.89 -6.72 0.55
CA ASP A 46 -7.19 -7.03 -0.69
C ASP A 46 -6.38 -5.82 -1.20
N ASP A 47 -6.88 -4.60 -0.99
CA ASP A 47 -6.16 -3.40 -1.35
C ASP A 47 -4.90 -3.19 -0.48
N PHE A 48 -4.95 -3.38 0.84
CA PHE A 48 -3.77 -3.32 1.71
C PHE A 48 -2.79 -4.43 1.37
N LYS A 49 -3.26 -5.67 1.21
CA LYS A 49 -2.42 -6.81 0.85
C LYS A 49 -1.65 -6.53 -0.45
N LYS A 50 -2.34 -6.02 -1.47
CA LYS A 50 -1.72 -5.63 -2.76
C LYS A 50 -0.72 -4.49 -2.58
N SER A 51 -1.06 -3.46 -1.82
CA SER A 51 -0.15 -2.33 -1.58
C SER A 51 1.10 -2.75 -0.82
N ILE A 52 0.99 -3.58 0.22
CA ILE A 52 2.13 -4.11 0.97
C ILE A 52 3.03 -4.95 0.05
N MET A 53 2.46 -5.89 -0.71
CA MET A 53 3.23 -6.68 -1.67
C MET A 53 3.89 -5.85 -2.76
N GLU A 54 3.23 -4.78 -3.22
CA GLU A 54 3.82 -3.85 -4.19
C GLU A 54 5.04 -3.17 -3.59
N MET A 55 4.93 -2.62 -2.37
CA MET A 55 6.05 -1.96 -1.68
C MET A 55 7.23 -2.91 -1.45
N VAL A 56 6.98 -4.15 -1.04
CA VAL A 56 8.03 -5.16 -0.89
C VAL A 56 8.79 -5.37 -2.21
N ARG A 57 8.08 -5.43 -3.34
CA ARG A 57 8.70 -5.65 -4.66
C ARG A 57 9.36 -4.41 -5.25
N THR A 58 8.73 -3.24 -5.11
CA THR A 58 9.14 -2.01 -5.82
C THR A 58 10.16 -1.21 -5.03
N VAL A 59 9.99 -1.09 -3.72
CA VAL A 59 10.97 -0.45 -2.82
C VAL A 59 12.07 -1.43 -2.44
N GLY A 60 11.79 -2.74 -2.50
CA GLY A 60 12.78 -3.77 -2.23
C GLY A 60 13.01 -3.97 -0.74
N ILE A 61 11.93 -3.96 0.05
CA ILE A 61 11.94 -4.25 1.48
C ILE A 61 12.50 -5.66 1.68
N ARG A 62 13.56 -5.78 2.48
CA ARG A 62 14.28 -7.04 2.71
C ARG A 62 14.49 -7.37 4.17
N SER A 63 14.35 -6.39 5.07
CA SER A 63 14.51 -6.60 6.51
C SER A 63 13.18 -6.51 7.24
N TRP A 64 13.15 -7.08 8.46
CA TRP A 64 11.98 -6.99 9.31
C TRP A 64 11.74 -5.55 9.78
N GLU A 65 12.79 -4.78 10.04
CA GLU A 65 12.72 -3.38 10.46
C GLU A 65 12.09 -2.50 9.38
N GLU A 66 12.46 -2.70 8.11
CA GLU A 66 11.83 -2.00 6.98
C GLU A 66 10.35 -2.38 6.82
N MET A 67 10.02 -3.64 7.11
CA MET A 67 8.66 -4.14 7.05
C MET A 67 7.79 -3.58 8.19
N GLU A 68 8.32 -3.51 9.41
CA GLU A 68 7.69 -2.86 10.56
C GLU A 68 7.42 -1.39 10.29
N GLU A 69 8.41 -0.68 9.72
CA GLU A 69 8.29 0.72 9.34
C GLU A 69 7.19 0.94 8.30
N LEU A 70 7.09 0.03 7.30
CA LEU A 70 6.00 0.07 6.32
C LEU A 70 4.63 -0.09 6.99
N VAL A 71 4.48 -1.04 7.92
CA VAL A 71 3.21 -1.26 8.63
C VAL A 71 2.88 -0.07 9.53
N TYR A 72 3.86 0.49 10.23
CA TYR A 72 3.70 1.72 11.00
C TYR A 72 3.13 2.86 10.15
N CYS A 73 3.66 3.06 8.94
CA CYS A 73 3.14 4.05 7.98
C CYS A 73 1.66 3.80 7.63
N PHE A 74 1.25 2.55 7.40
CA PHE A 74 -0.16 2.25 7.12
C PHE A 74 -1.06 2.53 8.33
N VAL A 75 -0.63 2.16 9.53
CA VAL A 75 -1.40 2.35 10.77
C VAL A 75 -1.62 3.83 11.05
N VAL A 76 -0.57 4.65 10.98
CA VAL A 76 -0.67 6.08 11.32
C VAL A 76 -1.47 6.89 10.29
N LEU A 77 -1.48 6.45 9.02
CA LEU A 77 -2.22 7.12 7.94
C LEU A 77 -3.70 6.74 7.88
N ASN A 78 -4.15 5.74 8.64
CA ASN A 78 -5.51 5.20 8.55
C ASN A 78 -6.24 5.22 9.90
N SER A 79 -7.58 5.26 9.86
CA SER A 79 -8.43 5.19 11.06
C SER A 79 -8.16 3.91 11.87
N PRO A 80 -8.23 3.95 13.21
CA PRO A 80 -8.18 2.75 14.05
C PRO A 80 -9.14 1.63 13.64
N ASP A 81 -10.29 1.99 13.05
CA ASP A 81 -11.31 1.03 12.62
C ASP A 81 -10.81 0.01 11.59
N VAL A 82 -9.77 0.35 10.82
CA VAL A 82 -9.20 -0.52 9.79
C VAL A 82 -7.86 -1.14 10.18
N HIS A 83 -7.33 -0.85 11.38
CA HIS A 83 -6.03 -1.37 11.81
C HIS A 83 -6.00 -2.90 11.84
N GLY A 84 -7.07 -3.56 12.29
CA GLY A 84 -7.16 -5.02 12.25
C GLY A 84 -6.99 -5.58 10.83
N VAL A 85 -7.63 -4.94 9.85
CA VAL A 85 -7.55 -5.35 8.44
C VAL A 85 -6.15 -5.14 7.86
N ILE A 86 -5.45 -4.07 8.27
CA ILE A 86 -4.05 -3.83 7.89
C ILE A 86 -3.16 -4.96 8.43
N MET A 87 -3.35 -5.35 9.69
CA MET A 87 -2.58 -6.43 10.33
C MET A 87 -2.83 -7.79 9.66
N ASP A 88 -4.09 -8.11 9.36
CA ASP A 88 -4.45 -9.36 8.66
C ASP A 88 -3.81 -9.42 7.27
N ALA A 89 -3.87 -8.32 6.52
CA ALA A 89 -3.25 -8.22 5.20
C ALA A 89 -1.72 -8.39 5.28
N PHE A 90 -1.09 -7.73 6.26
CA PHE A 90 0.33 -7.84 6.55
C PHE A 90 0.75 -9.29 6.86
N LEU A 91 0.09 -9.94 7.82
CA LEU A 91 0.35 -11.33 8.19
C LEU A 91 0.17 -12.27 7.00
N SER A 92 -0.85 -12.02 6.17
CA SER A 92 -1.04 -12.75 4.92
C SER A 92 0.19 -12.63 4.02
N VAL A 93 0.73 -11.43 3.78
CA VAL A 93 1.92 -11.23 2.95
C VAL A 93 3.16 -11.93 3.55
N CYS A 94 3.39 -11.79 4.85
CA CYS A 94 4.52 -12.44 5.53
C CYS A 94 4.47 -13.96 5.40
N SER A 95 3.27 -14.56 5.49
CA SER A 95 3.11 -16.01 5.33
C SER A 95 3.48 -16.52 3.93
N TYR A 96 3.38 -15.69 2.87
CA TYR A 96 3.86 -16.05 1.52
C TYR A 96 5.36 -15.80 1.32
N HIS A 97 5.95 -14.90 2.10
CA HIS A 97 7.37 -14.57 1.97
C HIS A 97 8.27 -15.66 2.56
N GLN A 98 7.77 -16.44 3.52
CA GLN A 98 8.48 -17.58 4.10
C GLN A 98 8.70 -18.72 3.09
N SER A 99 7.81 -18.90 2.10
CA SER A 99 7.88 -20.03 1.15
C SER A 99 8.85 -19.85 -0.03
N TYR A 100 9.63 -18.75 -0.06
CA TYR A 100 10.67 -18.50 -1.08
C TYR A 100 12.08 -18.39 -0.48
N LEU A 101 12.21 -18.60 0.84
CA LEU A 101 13.48 -18.57 1.57
C LEU A 101 13.80 -19.89 2.29
N ASP A 102 12.96 -20.92 2.13
CA ASP A 102 13.25 -22.32 2.51
C ASP A 102 13.67 -23.16 1.29
#